data_AF-A0A915N907-F1
#
_entry.id   AF-A0A915N907-F1
#
_cell.length_a   1.000
_cell.length_b   1.000
_cell.length_c   1.000
_cell.angle_alpha   90.00
_cell.angle_beta   90.00
_cell.angle_gamma   90.00
#
_symmetry.space_group_name_H-M   'P 1'
#
loop_
_entity.id
_entity.type
_entity.pdbx_description
1 polymer ?
#
loop_
_entity_poly.entity_id
_entity_poly.type
_entity_poly.pdbx_seq_one_letter_code
_entity_poly.pdbx_strand_id
1 'polypeptide(L)'
;MSATSKARFQQNRRHSSSTSSATPPSVHSQFGSMFHSCQESASLYNEFVRRNIDCFEQKRRAEYVRCHHMAAQQHLSSPPIGSLPRQNIPSKVRLTMEVQNSDFCSLHNGREAWAVNDSLSDIIKDTDCMLQFANQQDESSEEIGLFNQVTIIGELSNVDLAMNRIRALCPITIATPLKNLKGDIECKDLAELIRQWQKCDDLREFSRVQFSLLYPPNPFSSMNNTEMNNPSLVFRASRKDSKMLAAACEAMTKLLFKERPLFFAYLKIPVSQRRMMVGSPEGVLISAISTQTNATIHFPSSEKSTFMNYYLSGTALSVVHAVRAIQDISPVHIEFEAENNHLVSALLQTSEDHRELDQFDIERAVIIQLRKSVYEGGFRLELEEMRHSLTLMTSEENIQNLY
;
A
#
# COMPACT_ATOMS: atom_id res chain seq x y z
N MET A 1 -65.36 -52.38 -7.04
CA MET A 1 -65.93 -53.11 -5.89
C MET A 1 -64.79 -53.70 -5.07
N SER A 2 -64.85 -53.52 -3.74
CA SER A 2 -63.97 -54.06 -2.68
C SER A 2 -62.50 -53.57 -2.67
N ALA A 3 -62.07 -52.61 -1.84
CA ALA A 3 -62.02 -52.51 -0.37
C ALA A 3 -60.71 -53.09 0.27
N THR A 4 -59.82 -52.16 0.62
CA THR A 4 -59.02 -52.03 1.87
C THR A 4 -58.27 -53.23 2.50
N SER A 5 -56.96 -53.03 2.77
CA SER A 5 -56.37 -53.25 4.10
C SER A 5 -55.00 -52.55 4.26
N LYS A 6 -54.69 -52.17 5.51
CA LYS A 6 -53.66 -51.24 6.01
C LYS A 6 -52.37 -51.95 6.49
N ALA A 7 -51.37 -51.11 6.79
CA ALA A 7 -50.18 -51.28 7.68
C ALA A 7 -48.87 -51.66 6.96
N ARG A 8 -47.66 -51.17 7.31
CA ARG A 8 -47.16 -50.32 8.41
C ARG A 8 -45.76 -49.77 8.02
N PHE A 9 -45.37 -48.70 8.71
CA PHE A 9 -44.07 -48.01 8.77
C PHE A 9 -42.79 -48.89 8.67
N GLN A 10 -41.79 -48.42 7.90
CA GLN A 10 -40.46 -47.96 8.37
C GLN A 10 -39.49 -47.83 7.17
N GLN A 11 -39.02 -46.61 6.90
CA GLN A 11 -37.92 -46.33 5.96
C GLN A 11 -36.61 -46.84 6.56
N ASN A 12 -36.04 -47.86 5.94
CA ASN A 12 -34.74 -48.40 6.30
C ASN A 12 -33.61 -47.60 5.64
N ARG A 13 -32.76 -47.04 6.50
CA ARG A 13 -31.43 -46.50 6.24
C ARG A 13 -30.61 -47.46 5.36
N ARG A 14 -29.98 -46.93 4.31
CA ARG A 14 -28.79 -47.55 3.71
C ARG A 14 -27.59 -46.62 3.89
N HIS A 15 -26.60 -47.13 4.60
CA HIS A 15 -25.22 -46.70 4.50
C HIS A 15 -24.72 -46.90 3.07
N SER A 16 -24.08 -45.88 2.51
CA SER A 16 -23.08 -46.04 1.46
C SER A 16 -21.90 -45.13 1.80
N SER A 17 -20.84 -45.77 2.25
CA SER A 17 -19.48 -45.24 2.29
C SER A 17 -19.06 -44.80 0.88
N SER A 18 -18.78 -43.52 0.68
CA SER A 18 -17.94 -43.06 -0.42
C SER A 18 -16.78 -42.26 0.17
N THR A 19 -15.61 -42.91 0.16
CA THR A 19 -14.29 -42.30 0.23
C THR A 19 -14.19 -41.18 -0.79
N SER A 20 -14.27 -39.91 -0.36
CA SER A 20 -13.75 -38.79 -1.13
C SER A 20 -12.35 -38.49 -0.63
N SER A 21 -11.37 -38.88 -1.43
CA SER A 21 -10.01 -38.36 -1.36
C SER A 21 -10.08 -36.83 -1.38
N ALA A 22 -9.68 -36.20 -0.28
CA ALA A 22 -9.52 -34.75 -0.22
C ALA A 22 -8.42 -34.36 -1.22
N THR A 23 -8.83 -33.80 -2.36
CA THR A 23 -7.93 -33.03 -3.21
C THR A 23 -7.38 -31.88 -2.37
N PRO A 24 -6.05 -31.70 -2.25
CA PRO A 24 -5.52 -30.55 -1.55
C PRO A 24 -6.02 -29.29 -2.26
N PRO A 25 -6.51 -28.27 -1.53
CA PRO A 25 -6.93 -27.02 -2.14
C PRO A 25 -5.77 -26.44 -2.95
N SER A 26 -6.08 -25.92 -4.14
CA SER A 26 -5.04 -25.37 -5.01
C SER A 26 -4.32 -24.24 -4.26
N VAL A 27 -2.99 -24.24 -4.36
CA VAL A 27 -2.11 -23.23 -3.77
C VAL A 27 -2.62 -21.82 -4.10
N HIS A 28 -3.10 -21.59 -5.33
CA HIS A 28 -3.74 -20.32 -5.73
C HIS A 28 -4.96 -19.90 -4.88
N SER A 29 -5.76 -20.84 -4.35
CA SER A 29 -6.95 -20.51 -3.55
C SER A 29 -6.60 -20.01 -2.15
N GLN A 30 -5.47 -20.43 -1.57
CA GLN A 30 -5.04 -20.01 -0.23
C GLN A 30 -4.42 -18.60 -0.23
N PHE A 31 -3.74 -18.19 -1.30
CA PHE A 31 -3.07 -16.87 -1.37
C PHE A 31 -4.00 -15.76 -1.85
N GLY A 32 -4.91 -16.06 -2.79
CA GLY A 32 -6.05 -15.19 -3.04
C GLY A 32 -6.83 -14.96 -1.74
N SER A 33 -7.01 -16.01 -0.94
CA SER A 33 -7.64 -15.89 0.38
C SER A 33 -6.88 -15.01 1.37
N MET A 34 -5.54 -14.95 1.37
CA MET A 34 -4.78 -14.08 2.27
C MET A 34 -4.84 -12.59 1.85
N PHE A 35 -4.70 -12.31 0.55
CA PHE A 35 -4.84 -10.94 0.02
C PHE A 35 -6.24 -10.37 0.25
N HIS A 36 -7.27 -11.17 -0.09
CA HIS A 36 -8.65 -10.83 0.22
C HIS A 36 -8.87 -10.75 1.73
N SER A 37 -8.26 -11.61 2.54
CA SER A 37 -8.35 -11.53 4.00
C SER A 37 -7.74 -10.25 4.55
N CYS A 38 -6.63 -9.72 4.00
CA CYS A 38 -6.08 -8.42 4.42
C CYS A 38 -7.00 -7.25 4.04
N GLN A 39 -7.61 -7.28 2.85
CA GLN A 39 -8.58 -6.26 2.43
C GLN A 39 -9.90 -6.34 3.23
N GLU A 40 -10.44 -7.54 3.44
CA GLU A 40 -11.62 -7.80 4.26
C GLU A 40 -11.35 -7.43 5.72
N SER A 41 -10.17 -7.76 6.26
CA SER A 41 -9.78 -7.38 7.63
C SER A 41 -9.67 -5.88 7.77
N ALA A 42 -9.16 -5.17 6.76
CA ALA A 42 -9.12 -3.70 6.76
C ALA A 42 -10.54 -3.11 6.78
N SER A 43 -11.45 -3.63 5.94
CA SER A 43 -12.85 -3.22 5.90
C SER A 43 -13.56 -3.48 7.24
N LEU A 44 -13.42 -4.69 7.79
CA LEU A 44 -13.99 -5.07 9.09
C LEU A 44 -13.42 -4.24 10.24
N TYR A 45 -12.12 -3.93 10.20
CA TYR A 45 -11.47 -3.08 11.19
C TYR A 45 -12.02 -1.65 11.12
N ASN A 46 -12.11 -1.07 9.93
CA ASN A 46 -12.64 0.28 9.74
C ASN A 46 -14.11 0.35 10.17
N GLU A 47 -14.90 -0.67 9.87
CA GLU A 47 -16.28 -0.78 10.32
C GLU A 47 -16.36 -0.93 11.85
N PHE A 48 -15.50 -1.75 12.46
CA PHE A 48 -15.41 -1.91 13.91
C PHE A 48 -15.05 -0.58 14.59
N VAL A 49 -14.06 0.16 14.08
CA VAL A 49 -13.69 1.49 14.58
C VAL A 49 -14.89 2.44 14.49
N ARG A 50 -15.57 2.49 13.33
CA ARG A 50 -16.76 3.34 13.15
C ARG A 50 -17.86 3.00 14.13
N ARG A 51 -18.21 1.71 14.26
CA ARG A 51 -19.24 1.24 15.21
C ARG A 51 -18.89 1.56 16.66
N ASN A 52 -17.61 1.47 17.03
CA ASN A 52 -17.17 1.83 18.37
C ASN A 52 -17.34 3.33 18.64
N ILE A 53 -16.98 4.19 17.68
CA ILE A 53 -17.21 5.63 17.76
C ILE A 53 -18.70 5.94 17.88
N ASP A 54 -19.54 5.32 17.03
CA ASP A 54 -21.01 5.50 17.08
C ASP A 54 -21.61 5.05 18.43
N CYS A 55 -21.17 3.91 18.94
CA CYS A 55 -21.60 3.39 20.24
C CYS A 55 -21.16 4.31 21.38
N PHE A 56 -19.94 4.84 21.31
CA PHE A 56 -19.40 5.80 22.26
C PHE A 56 -20.24 7.08 22.29
N GLU A 57 -20.57 7.65 21.13
CA GLU A 57 -21.45 8.82 20.99
C GLU A 57 -22.83 8.57 21.63
N GLN A 58 -23.44 7.43 21.33
CA GLN A 58 -24.75 7.08 21.88
C GLN A 58 -24.73 6.98 23.40
N LYS A 59 -23.69 6.35 23.98
CA LYS A 59 -23.52 6.25 25.44
C LYS A 59 -23.37 7.63 26.08
N ARG A 60 -22.58 8.53 25.47
CA ARG A 60 -22.42 9.90 25.97
C ARG A 60 -23.74 10.68 25.95
N ARG A 61 -24.48 10.64 24.84
CA ARG A 61 -25.77 11.32 24.71
C ARG A 61 -26.81 10.78 25.70
N ALA A 62 -26.89 9.46 25.85
CA ALA A 62 -27.82 8.83 26.79
C ALA A 62 -27.52 9.23 28.24
N GLU A 63 -26.24 9.25 28.63
CA GLU A 63 -25.83 9.63 29.98
C GLU A 63 -26.08 11.11 30.25
N TYR A 64 -25.79 11.98 29.28
CA TYR A 64 -26.12 13.40 29.38
C TYR A 64 -27.61 13.62 29.61
N VAL A 65 -28.47 12.99 28.80
CA VAL A 65 -29.93 13.05 28.94
C VAL A 65 -30.38 12.50 30.30
N ARG A 66 -29.84 11.37 30.76
CA ARG A 66 -30.15 10.76 32.06
C ARG A 66 -29.85 11.72 33.22
N CYS A 67 -28.68 12.37 33.21
CA CYS A 67 -28.28 13.32 34.24
C CYS A 67 -29.19 14.56 34.26
N HIS A 68 -29.58 15.08 33.10
CA HIS A 68 -30.54 16.19 33.00
C HIS A 68 -31.93 15.80 33.51
N HIS A 69 -32.42 14.59 33.20
CA HIS A 69 -33.69 14.10 33.74
C HIS A 69 -33.66 13.95 35.27
N MET A 70 -32.57 13.42 35.82
CA MET A 70 -32.41 13.32 37.28
C MET A 70 -32.42 14.69 37.95
N ALA A 71 -31.73 15.67 37.37
CA ALA A 71 -31.72 17.04 37.88
C ALA A 71 -33.12 17.66 37.91
N ALA A 72 -33.89 17.47 36.83
CA ALA A 72 -35.27 17.93 36.76
C ALA A 72 -36.17 17.26 37.81
N GLN A 73 -36.03 15.94 38.00
CA GLN A 73 -36.78 15.20 39.03
C GLN A 73 -36.42 15.60 40.46
N GLN A 74 -35.16 15.98 40.69
CA GLN A 74 -34.64 16.38 42.00
C GLN A 74 -34.69 17.89 42.23
N HIS A 75 -35.29 18.66 41.32
CA HIS A 75 -35.34 20.13 41.35
C HIS A 75 -33.97 20.79 41.56
N LEU A 76 -32.91 20.19 40.98
CA LEU A 76 -31.56 20.74 41.03
C LEU A 76 -31.43 21.86 39.99
N SER A 77 -30.74 22.94 40.34
CA SER A 77 -30.44 24.06 39.44
C SER A 77 -29.50 23.68 38.30
N SER A 78 -28.73 22.60 38.46
CA SER A 78 -27.79 22.10 37.47
C SER A 78 -27.71 20.57 37.49
N PRO A 79 -27.44 19.93 36.34
CA PRO A 79 -27.20 18.49 36.29
C PRO A 79 -25.99 18.07 37.13
N PRO A 80 -26.06 16.95 37.86
CA PRO A 80 -24.91 16.41 38.59
C PRO A 80 -23.94 15.68 37.65
N ILE A 81 -23.49 16.35 36.59
CA ILE A 81 -22.57 15.77 35.60
C ILE A 81 -21.14 15.99 36.09
N GLY A 82 -20.55 14.98 36.72
CA GLY A 82 -19.13 14.99 37.10
C GLY A 82 -18.19 14.73 35.90
N SER A 83 -18.55 13.80 35.03
CA SER A 83 -17.85 13.48 33.78
C SER A 83 -18.72 12.57 32.92
N LEU A 84 -18.71 12.74 31.60
CA LEU A 84 -19.30 11.74 30.71
C LEU A 84 -18.30 10.62 30.41
N PRO A 85 -18.77 9.43 29.99
CA PRO A 85 -17.89 8.39 29.51
C PRO A 85 -16.95 8.94 28.44
N ARG A 86 -15.64 8.67 28.55
CA ARG A 86 -14.63 8.99 27.54
C ARG A 86 -14.08 7.69 26.95
N GLN A 87 -13.88 7.64 25.64
CA GLN A 87 -13.21 6.51 24.99
C GLN A 87 -11.70 6.64 25.23
N ASN A 88 -10.98 5.54 25.38
CA ASN A 88 -9.52 5.63 25.43
C ASN A 88 -8.98 5.97 24.05
N ILE A 89 -8.03 6.90 24.00
CA ILE A 89 -7.27 7.18 22.78
C ILE A 89 -6.38 5.96 22.49
N PRO A 90 -6.31 5.48 21.24
CA PRO A 90 -5.36 4.43 20.87
C PRO A 90 -3.91 4.88 21.09
N SER A 91 -3.07 4.03 21.70
CA SER A 91 -1.61 4.25 21.75
C SER A 91 -0.95 4.04 20.38
N LYS A 92 -1.60 3.26 19.51
CA LYS A 92 -1.09 2.88 18.20
C LYS A 92 -1.15 4.05 17.23
N VAL A 93 -0.09 4.18 16.44
CA VAL A 93 -0.01 5.12 15.31
C VAL A 93 -0.38 4.42 14.01
N ARG A 94 -0.74 5.20 13.01
CA ARG A 94 -1.00 4.75 11.64
C ARG A 94 0.00 5.40 10.70
N LEU A 95 0.88 4.63 10.08
CA LEU A 95 1.76 5.13 9.02
C LEU A 95 1.21 4.67 7.67
N THR A 96 1.09 5.58 6.72
CA THR A 96 0.69 5.25 5.34
C THR A 96 1.81 5.63 4.39
N MET A 97 2.19 4.68 3.53
CA MET A 97 3.20 4.83 2.49
C MET A 97 2.66 4.37 1.14
N GLU A 98 3.40 4.64 0.07
CA GLU A 98 2.99 4.32 -1.30
C GLU A 98 3.76 3.13 -1.86
N VAL A 99 3.03 2.13 -2.34
CA VAL A 99 3.56 0.97 -3.05
C VAL A 99 2.74 0.81 -4.33
N GLN A 100 3.41 0.55 -5.46
CA GLN A 100 2.68 0.35 -6.71
C GLN A 100 1.68 -0.80 -6.57
N ASN A 101 0.42 -0.54 -6.88
CA ASN A 101 -0.66 -1.50 -6.69
C ASN A 101 -0.44 -2.80 -7.50
N SER A 102 0.26 -2.71 -8.63
CA SER A 102 0.68 -3.85 -9.44
C SER A 102 1.61 -4.82 -8.69
N ASP A 103 2.24 -4.38 -7.61
CA ASP A 103 3.18 -5.18 -6.82
C ASP A 103 2.55 -5.83 -5.59
N PHE A 104 1.29 -5.50 -5.23
CA PHE A 104 0.63 -6.01 -4.01
C PHE A 104 0.57 -7.55 -4.00
N CYS A 105 0.15 -8.16 -5.11
CA CYS A 105 0.10 -9.61 -5.24
C CYS A 105 1.49 -10.25 -5.05
N SER A 106 2.53 -9.66 -5.63
CA SER A 106 3.91 -10.17 -5.48
C SER A 106 4.40 -10.08 -4.04
N LEU A 107 4.11 -8.98 -3.34
CA LEU A 107 4.47 -8.82 -1.93
C LEU A 107 3.76 -9.82 -1.02
N HIS A 108 2.47 -10.07 -1.25
CA HIS A 108 1.72 -11.08 -0.48
C HIS A 108 2.16 -12.51 -0.76
N ASN A 109 2.52 -12.83 -2.00
CA ASN A 109 2.90 -14.19 -2.37
C ASN A 109 4.19 -14.62 -1.68
N GLY A 110 5.14 -13.71 -1.45
CA GLY A 110 6.43 -14.01 -0.79
C GLY A 110 7.29 -15.05 -1.50
N ARG A 111 6.96 -15.40 -2.75
CA ARG A 111 7.64 -16.43 -3.58
C ARG A 111 8.57 -15.83 -4.62
N GLU A 112 8.72 -14.52 -4.60
CA GLU A 112 9.57 -13.83 -5.55
C GLU A 112 11.04 -14.15 -5.26
N ALA A 113 11.87 -14.10 -6.31
CA ALA A 113 13.29 -14.47 -6.23
C ALA A 113 14.08 -13.70 -5.15
N TRP A 114 13.62 -12.50 -4.78
CA TRP A 114 14.22 -11.63 -3.77
C TRP A 114 13.61 -11.75 -2.37
N ALA A 115 12.52 -12.49 -2.19
CA ALA A 115 11.78 -12.62 -0.93
C ALA A 115 12.27 -13.78 -0.04
N VAL A 116 13.53 -14.22 -0.22
CA VAL A 116 14.07 -15.45 0.40
C VAL A 116 14.18 -15.38 1.93
N ASN A 117 14.42 -14.18 2.48
CA ASN A 117 14.76 -14.01 3.90
C ASN A 117 13.71 -13.22 4.69
N ASP A 118 12.67 -12.73 4.02
CA ASP A 118 11.68 -11.87 4.65
C ASP A 118 10.38 -11.88 3.84
N SER A 119 9.25 -11.75 4.52
CA SER A 119 7.92 -11.73 3.92
C SER A 119 6.98 -10.83 4.71
N LEU A 120 5.85 -10.42 4.12
CA LEU A 120 4.85 -9.64 4.86
C LEU A 120 4.33 -10.39 6.11
N SER A 121 4.22 -11.72 6.03
CA SER A 121 3.80 -12.56 7.16
C SER A 121 4.81 -12.53 8.31
N ASP A 122 6.10 -12.58 7.99
CA ASP A 122 7.17 -12.48 8.98
C ASP A 122 7.20 -11.08 9.60
N ILE A 123 7.05 -10.04 8.78
CA ILE A 123 6.97 -8.65 9.25
C ILE A 123 5.81 -8.48 10.23
N ILE A 124 4.59 -8.90 9.87
CA ILE A 124 3.41 -8.81 10.75
C ILE A 124 3.66 -9.52 12.07
N LYS A 125 4.22 -10.73 12.02
CA LYS A 125 4.46 -11.55 13.21
C LYS A 125 5.54 -10.95 14.12
N ASP A 126 6.62 -10.44 13.54
CA ASP A 126 7.77 -9.94 14.28
C ASP A 126 7.52 -8.54 14.88
N THR A 127 6.70 -7.72 14.23
CA THR A 127 6.45 -6.33 14.65
C THR A 127 5.12 -6.14 15.37
N ASP A 128 4.24 -7.14 15.39
CA ASP A 128 2.86 -7.04 15.90
C ASP A 128 2.08 -5.86 15.27
N CYS A 129 2.45 -5.51 14.03
CA CYS A 129 1.77 -4.48 13.25
C CYS A 129 0.68 -5.09 12.40
N MET A 130 -0.43 -4.36 12.27
CA MET A 130 -1.45 -4.66 11.28
C MET A 130 -1.09 -3.95 9.97
N LEU A 131 -1.11 -4.69 8.86
CA LEU A 131 -0.90 -4.16 7.52
C LEU A 131 -2.22 -4.14 6.76
N GLN A 132 -2.51 -3.01 6.10
CA GLN A 132 -3.69 -2.83 5.27
C GLN A 132 -3.23 -2.33 3.89
N PHE A 133 -3.67 -3.02 2.85
CA PHE A 133 -3.43 -2.63 1.46
C PHE A 133 -4.70 -2.06 0.89
N ALA A 134 -4.58 -1.02 0.06
CA ALA A 134 -5.74 -0.44 -0.62
C ALA A 134 -6.54 -1.52 -1.39
N ASN A 135 -7.87 -1.40 -1.35
CA ASN A 135 -8.74 -2.33 -2.05
C ASN A 135 -8.76 -2.00 -3.54
N GLN A 136 -8.27 -2.93 -4.36
CA GLN A 136 -8.25 -2.77 -5.82
C GLN A 136 -9.62 -2.99 -6.48
N GLN A 137 -10.60 -3.52 -5.75
CA GLN A 137 -11.96 -3.73 -6.24
C GLN A 137 -12.92 -2.59 -5.87
N ASP A 138 -12.44 -1.62 -5.08
CA ASP A 138 -13.22 -0.46 -4.69
C ASP A 138 -12.99 0.68 -5.69
N GLU A 139 -13.97 0.91 -6.56
CA GLU A 139 -13.94 1.99 -7.57
C GLU A 139 -13.70 3.35 -6.91
N SER A 140 -14.17 3.56 -5.67
CA SER A 140 -13.95 4.80 -4.93
C SER A 140 -12.48 5.02 -4.54
N SER A 141 -11.72 3.95 -4.31
CA SER A 141 -10.29 4.04 -4.00
C SER A 141 -9.47 4.52 -5.22
N GLU A 142 -9.89 4.15 -6.44
CA GLU A 142 -9.30 4.73 -7.66
C GLU A 142 -9.74 6.18 -7.86
N GLU A 143 -11.00 6.53 -7.62
CA GLU A 143 -11.52 7.90 -7.73
C GLU A 143 -10.85 8.89 -6.78
N ILE A 144 -10.58 8.45 -5.55
CA ILE A 144 -9.97 9.27 -4.50
C ILE A 144 -8.42 9.24 -4.61
N GLY A 145 -7.87 8.34 -5.43
CA GLY A 145 -6.42 8.26 -5.69
C GLY A 145 -5.63 7.59 -4.56
N LEU A 146 -6.23 6.61 -3.87
CA LEU A 146 -5.62 5.90 -2.73
C LEU A 146 -5.16 4.48 -3.09
N PHE A 147 -5.25 4.09 -4.36
CA PHE A 147 -5.04 2.71 -4.82
C PHE A 147 -3.63 2.14 -4.63
N ASN A 148 -2.62 2.98 -4.34
CA ASN A 148 -1.24 2.58 -4.05
C ASN A 148 -0.93 2.57 -2.54
N GLN A 149 -1.89 2.90 -1.67
CA GLN A 149 -1.61 3.05 -0.25
C GLN A 149 -1.44 1.72 0.47
N VAL A 150 -0.42 1.69 1.32
CA VAL A 150 -0.18 0.65 2.31
C VAL A 150 -0.11 1.31 3.68
N THR A 151 -0.99 0.88 4.57
CA THR A 151 -1.14 1.41 5.91
C THR A 151 -0.66 0.41 6.94
N ILE A 152 0.19 0.86 7.86
CA ILE A 152 0.82 0.11 8.94
C ILE A 152 0.31 0.67 10.26
N ILE A 153 -0.33 -0.17 11.07
CA ILE A 153 -0.92 0.23 12.36
C ILE A 153 -0.28 -0.57 13.49
N GLY A 154 0.33 0.13 14.45
CA GLY A 154 1.08 -0.49 15.54
C GLY A 154 1.69 0.54 16.50
N GLU A 155 2.52 0.06 17.42
CA GLU A 155 3.36 0.94 18.24
C GLU A 155 4.43 1.60 17.37
N LEU A 156 4.78 2.86 17.66
CA LEU A 156 5.64 3.70 16.80
C LEU A 156 6.96 3.03 16.39
N SER A 157 7.68 2.44 17.35
CA SER A 157 8.96 1.75 17.10
C SER A 157 8.81 0.54 16.16
N ASN A 158 7.69 -0.15 16.25
CA ASN A 158 7.42 -1.35 15.46
C ASN A 158 6.94 -0.98 14.06
N VAL A 159 6.19 0.11 13.94
CA VAL A 159 5.73 0.68 12.66
C VAL A 159 6.94 1.11 11.82
N ASP A 160 7.92 1.79 12.41
CA ASP A 160 9.15 2.18 11.71
C ASP A 160 9.94 0.96 11.20
N LEU A 161 10.10 -0.07 12.04
CA LEU A 161 10.74 -1.32 11.66
C LEU A 161 9.98 -2.03 10.53
N ALA A 162 8.66 -2.09 10.60
CA ALA A 162 7.81 -2.70 9.58
C ALA A 162 7.92 -1.95 8.24
N MET A 163 7.84 -0.61 8.27
CA MET A 163 7.98 0.24 7.08
C MET A 163 9.31 -0.04 6.36
N ASN A 164 10.43 -0.04 7.10
CA ASN A 164 11.75 -0.28 6.55
C ASN A 164 11.86 -1.66 5.87
N ARG A 165 11.29 -2.70 6.48
CA ARG A 165 11.27 -4.07 5.91
C ARG A 165 10.37 -4.16 4.67
N ILE A 166 9.17 -3.60 4.70
CA ILE A 166 8.25 -3.57 3.55
C ILE A 166 8.89 -2.83 2.37
N ARG A 167 9.49 -1.67 2.65
CA ARG A 167 10.18 -0.86 1.64
C ARG A 167 11.36 -1.60 1.01
N ALA A 168 12.10 -2.37 1.80
CA ALA A 168 13.18 -3.21 1.29
C ALA A 168 12.68 -4.35 0.39
N LEU A 169 11.45 -4.83 0.60
CA LEU A 169 10.81 -5.87 -0.22
C LEU A 169 10.15 -5.33 -1.50
N CYS A 170 9.80 -4.03 -1.53
CA CYS A 170 9.17 -3.39 -2.68
C CYS A 170 10.02 -3.60 -3.94
N PRO A 171 9.43 -4.09 -5.04
CA PRO A 171 10.19 -4.40 -6.23
C PRO A 171 10.46 -3.16 -7.09
N ILE A 172 11.48 -3.28 -7.92
CA ILE A 172 11.73 -2.41 -9.07
C ILE A 172 11.52 -3.28 -10.31
N THR A 173 10.63 -2.84 -11.19
CA THR A 173 10.29 -3.52 -12.45
C THR A 173 10.79 -2.69 -13.63
N ILE A 174 11.67 -3.26 -14.44
CA ILE A 174 12.13 -2.67 -15.70
C ILE A 174 12.01 -3.69 -16.82
N ALA A 175 11.84 -3.23 -18.05
CA ALA A 175 11.69 -4.10 -19.21
C ALA A 175 12.47 -3.59 -20.42
N THR A 176 12.79 -4.49 -21.33
CA THR A 176 13.33 -4.17 -22.65
C THR A 176 12.56 -4.92 -23.73
N PRO A 177 12.18 -4.27 -24.84
CA PRO A 177 11.66 -4.96 -26.01
C PRO A 177 12.68 -5.96 -26.56
N LEU A 178 12.23 -7.15 -26.94
CA LEU A 178 13.07 -8.18 -27.56
C LEU A 178 13.21 -7.92 -29.05
N LYS A 179 14.02 -6.92 -29.39
CA LYS A 179 14.42 -6.57 -30.77
C LYS A 179 15.93 -6.67 -30.95
N ASN A 180 16.39 -6.85 -32.18
CA ASN A 180 17.83 -6.88 -32.52
C ASN A 180 18.63 -7.97 -31.74
N LEU A 181 18.02 -9.14 -31.56
CA LEU A 181 18.66 -10.27 -30.88
C LEU A 181 19.86 -10.81 -31.67
N LYS A 182 20.82 -11.43 -30.96
CA LYS A 182 21.96 -12.13 -31.54
C LYS A 182 21.53 -13.45 -32.20
N GLY A 183 22.17 -13.78 -33.33
CA GLY A 183 22.03 -15.08 -33.99
C GLY A 183 20.59 -15.43 -34.41
N ASP A 184 20.35 -16.74 -34.57
CA ASP A 184 19.05 -17.36 -34.88
C ASP A 184 18.20 -17.56 -33.61
N ILE A 185 18.37 -16.72 -32.57
CA ILE A 185 17.57 -16.84 -31.33
C ILE A 185 16.14 -16.42 -31.63
N GLU A 186 15.25 -17.41 -31.73
CA GLU A 186 13.82 -17.18 -31.84
C GLU A 186 13.19 -16.92 -30.46
N CYS A 187 12.22 -16.01 -30.39
CA CYS A 187 11.53 -15.65 -29.14
C CYS A 187 10.83 -16.84 -28.45
N LYS A 188 10.51 -17.91 -29.19
CA LYS A 188 9.85 -19.12 -28.66
C LYS A 188 10.78 -19.95 -27.74
N ASP A 189 12.09 -19.91 -27.99
CA ASP A 189 13.09 -20.69 -27.26
C ASP A 189 13.68 -19.91 -26.07
N LEU A 190 13.40 -18.61 -26.01
CA LEU A 190 14.00 -17.67 -25.08
C LEU A 190 13.70 -17.98 -23.60
N ALA A 191 12.49 -18.47 -23.28
CA ALA A 191 12.15 -18.83 -21.91
C ALA A 191 13.03 -19.97 -21.39
N GLU A 192 13.34 -20.94 -22.24
CA GLU A 192 14.17 -22.08 -21.85
C GLU A 192 15.65 -21.69 -21.80
N LEU A 193 16.13 -20.88 -22.74
CA LEU A 193 17.48 -20.33 -22.71
C LEU A 193 17.75 -19.53 -21.42
N ILE A 194 16.82 -18.66 -21.02
CA ILE A 194 16.94 -17.89 -19.77
C ILE A 194 17.03 -18.84 -18.57
N ARG A 195 16.18 -19.87 -18.51
CA ARG A 195 16.25 -20.87 -17.42
C ARG A 195 17.58 -21.62 -17.39
N GLN A 196 18.17 -21.89 -18.55
CA GLN A 196 19.48 -22.53 -18.64
C GLN A 196 20.59 -21.59 -18.15
N TRP A 197 20.60 -20.33 -18.58
CA TRP A 197 21.57 -19.34 -18.11
C TRP A 197 21.46 -19.04 -16.63
N GLN A 198 20.26 -19.09 -16.04
CA GLN A 198 20.07 -18.97 -14.59
C GLN A 198 20.70 -20.13 -13.79
N LYS A 199 20.91 -21.29 -14.43
CA LYS A 199 21.56 -22.46 -13.80
C LYS A 199 23.07 -22.51 -14.02
N CYS A 200 23.57 -21.83 -15.04
CA CYS A 200 24.99 -21.76 -15.40
C CYS A 200 25.64 -20.47 -14.90
N ASP A 201 26.97 -20.35 -15.02
CA ASP A 201 27.73 -19.22 -14.46
C ASP A 201 27.35 -17.85 -15.05
N ASP A 202 26.68 -17.81 -16.21
CA ASP A 202 26.31 -16.56 -16.90
C ASP A 202 25.32 -15.68 -16.11
N LEU A 203 24.33 -16.28 -15.42
CA LEU A 203 23.34 -15.54 -14.63
C LEU A 203 23.12 -16.09 -13.22
N ARG A 204 23.85 -17.13 -12.80
CA ARG A 204 23.70 -17.75 -11.47
C ARG A 204 23.90 -16.78 -10.31
N GLU A 205 24.76 -15.77 -10.47
CA GLU A 205 24.98 -14.74 -9.44
C GLU A 205 23.78 -13.81 -9.23
N PHE A 206 22.85 -13.74 -10.20
CA PHE A 206 21.65 -12.91 -10.15
C PHE A 206 20.42 -13.68 -9.64
N SER A 207 20.60 -14.57 -8.67
CA SER A 207 19.53 -15.43 -8.13
C SER A 207 18.37 -14.67 -7.48
N ARG A 208 18.57 -13.40 -7.11
CA ARG A 208 17.53 -12.50 -6.57
C ARG A 208 16.84 -11.64 -7.63
N VAL A 209 17.17 -11.82 -8.90
CA VAL A 209 16.53 -11.14 -10.04
C VAL A 209 15.61 -12.14 -10.74
N GLN A 210 14.34 -11.80 -10.85
CA GLN A 210 13.36 -12.54 -11.64
C GLN A 210 13.36 -12.03 -13.07
N PHE A 211 13.33 -12.98 -14.01
CA PHE A 211 13.19 -12.71 -15.44
C PHE A 211 11.87 -13.29 -15.92
N SER A 212 11.10 -12.53 -16.68
CA SER A 212 9.85 -12.99 -17.28
C SER A 212 9.63 -12.42 -18.67
N LEU A 213 8.93 -13.16 -19.52
CA LEU A 213 8.58 -12.72 -20.86
C LEU A 213 7.14 -12.23 -20.87
N LEU A 214 6.94 -11.04 -21.44
CA LEU A 214 5.65 -10.38 -21.55
C LEU A 214 5.31 -10.24 -23.03
N TYR A 215 4.33 -11.01 -23.50
CA TYR A 215 3.89 -10.96 -24.89
C TYR A 215 2.91 -9.79 -25.11
N PRO A 216 2.84 -9.21 -26.32
CA PRO A 216 1.88 -8.15 -26.62
C PRO A 216 0.42 -8.61 -26.48
N PRO A 217 -0.50 -7.68 -26.19
CA PRO A 217 -0.27 -6.27 -25.89
C PRO A 217 0.37 -6.08 -24.51
N ASN A 218 1.41 -5.24 -24.42
CA ASN A 218 2.11 -5.00 -23.16
C ASN A 218 2.51 -3.51 -22.96
N PRO A 219 2.57 -3.00 -21.71
CA PRO A 219 2.74 -1.56 -21.42
C PRO A 219 4.09 -1.00 -21.86
N PHE A 220 5.07 -1.86 -22.14
CA PHE A 220 6.40 -1.45 -22.60
C PHE A 220 6.50 -1.43 -24.14
N SER A 221 5.55 -2.06 -24.84
CA SER A 221 5.53 -2.15 -26.32
C SER A 221 4.77 -1.01 -27.00
N SER A 222 3.95 -0.26 -26.25
CA SER A 222 3.09 0.81 -26.79
C SER A 222 3.76 2.19 -26.91
N MET A 223 5.02 2.33 -26.48
CA MET A 223 5.68 3.66 -26.44
C MET A 223 6.16 4.15 -27.81
N ASN A 224 6.34 3.24 -28.78
CA ASN A 224 6.64 3.58 -30.17
C ASN A 224 5.59 2.90 -31.06
N ASN A 225 4.81 3.67 -31.81
CA ASN A 225 3.70 3.17 -32.67
C ASN A 225 4.13 2.10 -33.70
N THR A 226 5.43 1.92 -33.94
CA THR A 226 6.00 0.91 -34.83
C THR A 226 6.38 -0.41 -34.14
N GLU A 227 6.31 -0.49 -32.80
CA GLU A 227 6.91 -1.57 -31.98
C GLU A 227 5.89 -2.39 -31.18
N MET A 228 4.58 -2.17 -31.40
CA MET A 228 3.47 -2.79 -30.64
C MET A 228 3.39 -4.32 -30.67
N ASN A 229 4.19 -5.01 -31.50
CA ASN A 229 4.12 -6.46 -31.68
C ASN A 229 5.31 -7.24 -31.11
N ASN A 230 6.29 -6.59 -30.46
CA ASN A 230 7.43 -7.31 -29.91
C ASN A 230 7.19 -7.70 -28.43
N PRO A 231 7.47 -8.97 -28.05
CA PRO A 231 7.54 -9.35 -26.64
C PRO A 231 8.60 -8.54 -25.90
N SER A 232 8.38 -8.34 -24.61
CA SER A 232 9.30 -7.64 -23.72
C SER A 232 9.90 -8.61 -22.70
N LEU A 233 11.19 -8.50 -22.46
CA LEU A 233 11.84 -9.17 -21.34
C LEU A 233 11.80 -8.25 -20.13
N VAL A 234 11.16 -8.73 -19.06
CA VAL A 234 10.95 -8.00 -17.82
C VAL A 234 11.92 -8.52 -16.76
N PHE A 235 12.52 -7.59 -16.03
CA PHE A 235 13.44 -7.82 -14.94
C PHE A 235 12.82 -7.23 -13.67
N ARG A 236 12.72 -8.04 -12.62
CA ARG A 236 12.20 -7.62 -11.31
C ARG A 236 13.16 -8.04 -10.20
N ALA A 237 13.43 -7.13 -9.29
CA ALA A 237 14.18 -7.41 -8.07
C ALA A 237 13.70 -6.49 -6.94
N SER A 238 14.03 -6.83 -5.71
CA SER A 238 13.77 -5.94 -4.58
C SER A 238 14.56 -4.63 -4.71
N ARG A 239 14.05 -3.57 -4.07
CA ARG A 239 14.72 -2.28 -4.01
C ARG A 239 16.13 -2.34 -3.43
N LYS A 240 16.34 -3.16 -2.38
CA LYS A 240 17.68 -3.40 -1.79
C LYS A 240 18.66 -4.05 -2.78
N ASP A 241 18.15 -4.77 -3.78
CA ASP A 241 18.91 -5.44 -4.83
C ASP A 241 19.03 -4.63 -6.13
N SER A 242 18.70 -3.33 -6.11
CA SER A 242 18.77 -2.43 -7.28
C SER A 242 20.08 -2.49 -8.06
N LYS A 243 21.23 -2.59 -7.38
CA LYS A 243 22.54 -2.74 -8.05
C LYS A 243 22.67 -4.08 -8.79
N MET A 244 22.16 -5.16 -8.19
CA MET A 244 22.15 -6.49 -8.78
C MET A 244 21.21 -6.54 -10.00
N LEU A 245 20.05 -5.87 -9.93
CA LEU A 245 19.12 -5.73 -11.04
C LEU A 245 19.78 -5.08 -12.26
N ALA A 246 20.44 -3.94 -12.07
CA ALA A 246 21.13 -3.24 -13.15
C ALA A 246 22.26 -4.11 -13.76
N ALA A 247 23.04 -4.81 -12.92
CA ALA A 247 24.08 -5.73 -13.38
C ALA A 247 23.51 -6.91 -14.18
N ALA A 248 22.39 -7.48 -13.73
CA ALA A 248 21.70 -8.57 -14.42
C ALA A 248 21.20 -8.14 -15.81
N CYS A 249 20.68 -6.91 -15.94
CA CYS A 249 20.28 -6.35 -17.23
C CYS A 249 21.46 -6.16 -18.19
N GLU A 250 22.62 -5.73 -17.69
CA GLU A 250 23.86 -5.62 -18.49
C GLU A 250 24.41 -6.98 -18.91
N ALA A 251 24.40 -7.98 -18.02
CA ALA A 251 24.77 -9.35 -18.35
C ALA A 251 23.85 -9.92 -19.43
N MET A 252 22.53 -9.77 -19.26
CA MET A 252 21.53 -10.20 -20.23
C MET A 252 21.68 -9.46 -21.57
N THR A 253 22.01 -8.18 -21.55
CA THR A 253 22.29 -7.39 -22.75
C THR A 253 23.42 -8.03 -23.57
N LYS A 254 24.51 -8.42 -22.91
CA LYS A 254 25.65 -9.08 -23.57
C LYS A 254 25.30 -10.45 -24.13
N LEU A 255 24.37 -11.19 -23.52
CA LEU A 255 23.94 -12.50 -24.00
C LEU A 255 22.99 -12.39 -25.19
N LEU A 256 21.99 -11.50 -25.10
CA LEU A 256 20.86 -11.49 -26.02
C LEU A 256 20.96 -10.52 -27.17
N PHE A 257 21.58 -9.35 -27.02
CA PHE A 257 21.40 -8.24 -27.95
C PHE A 257 22.66 -7.91 -28.74
N LYS A 258 22.52 -7.62 -30.04
CA LYS A 258 23.63 -7.16 -30.88
C LYS A 258 24.13 -5.78 -30.47
N GLU A 259 23.21 -4.93 -30.06
CA GLU A 259 23.43 -3.54 -29.62
C GLU A 259 22.84 -3.35 -28.22
N ARG A 260 23.28 -2.32 -27.50
CA ARG A 260 22.70 -2.02 -26.18
C ARG A 260 21.25 -1.58 -26.35
N PRO A 261 20.27 -2.30 -25.77
CA PRO A 261 18.88 -1.91 -25.88
C PRO A 261 18.54 -0.76 -24.92
N LEU A 262 17.41 -0.12 -25.16
CA LEU A 262 16.78 0.79 -24.20
C LEU A 262 15.95 0.00 -23.21
N PHE A 263 16.05 0.38 -21.94
CA PHE A 263 15.22 -0.14 -20.86
C PHE A 263 14.12 0.86 -20.54
N PHE A 264 13.00 0.33 -20.06
CA PHE A 264 11.79 1.08 -19.77
C PHE A 264 11.23 0.71 -18.40
N ALA A 265 10.65 1.68 -17.70
CA ALA A 265 9.82 1.44 -16.52
C ALA A 265 8.51 2.23 -16.63
N TYR A 266 7.51 1.74 -15.92
CA TYR A 266 6.17 2.30 -15.89
C TYR A 266 5.73 2.43 -14.43
N LEU A 267 5.26 3.62 -14.06
CA LEU A 267 4.73 3.91 -12.72
C LEU A 267 3.34 4.53 -12.84
N LYS A 268 2.38 3.99 -12.10
CA LYS A 268 1.02 4.53 -11.96
C LYS A 268 1.00 5.41 -10.70
N ILE A 269 0.82 6.72 -10.88
CA ILE A 269 0.88 7.72 -9.79
C ILE A 269 -0.48 8.43 -9.68
N PRO A 270 -1.10 8.50 -8.49
CA PRO A 270 -2.34 9.26 -8.30
C PRO A 270 -2.21 10.75 -8.69
N VAL A 271 -3.26 11.33 -9.29
CA VAL A 271 -3.25 12.76 -9.66
C VAL A 271 -3.09 13.67 -8.45
N SER A 272 -3.61 13.27 -7.29
CA SER A 272 -3.46 13.98 -6.00
C SER A 272 -1.99 14.19 -5.60
N GLN A 273 -1.08 13.30 -6.02
CA GLN A 273 0.34 13.35 -5.69
C GLN A 273 1.16 14.16 -6.70
N ARG A 274 0.56 14.57 -7.82
CA ARG A 274 1.26 15.24 -8.93
C ARG A 274 2.11 16.40 -8.48
N ARG A 275 1.54 17.31 -7.69
CA ARG A 275 2.21 18.56 -7.30
C ARG A 275 3.50 18.28 -6.54
N MET A 276 3.49 17.25 -5.70
CA MET A 276 4.65 16.84 -4.94
C MET A 276 5.69 16.14 -5.82
N MET A 277 5.24 15.29 -6.75
CA MET A 277 6.11 14.55 -7.67
C MET A 277 6.81 15.44 -8.69
N VAL A 278 6.04 16.33 -9.32
CA VAL A 278 6.47 17.21 -10.41
C VAL A 278 7.23 18.43 -9.89
N GLY A 279 6.96 18.84 -8.66
CA GLY A 279 7.53 20.01 -8.01
C GLY A 279 6.78 21.31 -8.34
N SER A 280 7.14 22.36 -7.60
CA SER A 280 6.68 23.73 -7.84
C SER A 280 7.90 24.66 -7.88
N PRO A 281 8.21 25.33 -9.01
CA PRO A 281 7.50 25.34 -10.31
C PRO A 281 7.35 23.96 -10.98
N GLU A 282 6.36 23.83 -11.86
CA GLU A 282 6.02 22.56 -12.50
C GLU A 282 7.20 22.01 -13.32
N GLY A 283 7.56 20.74 -13.07
CA GLY A 283 8.56 20.00 -13.81
C GLY A 283 9.94 20.06 -13.17
N VAL A 284 10.17 20.92 -12.19
CA VAL A 284 11.51 21.14 -11.60
C VAL A 284 12.03 19.87 -10.94
N LEU A 285 11.23 19.20 -10.12
CA LEU A 285 11.69 18.01 -9.38
C LEU A 285 11.94 16.83 -10.32
N ILE A 286 11.00 16.55 -11.24
CA ILE A 286 11.17 15.47 -12.23
C ILE A 286 12.32 15.76 -13.18
N SER A 287 12.54 17.02 -13.58
CA SER A 287 13.69 17.39 -14.41
C SER A 287 15.02 17.22 -13.67
N ALA A 288 15.05 17.52 -12.37
CA ALA A 288 16.22 17.27 -11.54
C ALA A 288 16.52 15.77 -11.44
N ILE A 289 15.51 14.93 -11.20
CA ILE A 289 15.66 13.46 -11.19
C ILE A 289 16.17 12.98 -12.55
N SER A 290 15.53 13.37 -13.64
CA SER A 290 15.93 13.03 -15.01
C SER A 290 17.40 13.35 -15.28
N THR A 291 17.84 14.55 -14.89
CA THR A 291 19.23 15.01 -15.02
C THR A 291 20.19 14.20 -14.16
N GLN A 292 19.83 13.96 -12.89
CA GLN A 292 20.68 13.24 -11.93
C GLN A 292 20.87 11.78 -12.32
N THR A 293 19.83 11.13 -12.85
CA THR A 293 19.86 9.70 -13.18
C THR A 293 20.20 9.44 -14.65
N ASN A 294 20.24 10.48 -15.48
CA ASN A 294 20.40 10.39 -16.92
C ASN A 294 19.33 9.48 -17.57
N ALA A 295 18.11 9.51 -17.02
CA ALA A 295 16.96 8.77 -17.54
C ALA A 295 15.95 9.75 -18.11
N THR A 296 15.36 9.45 -19.25
CA THR A 296 14.27 10.26 -19.80
C THR A 296 12.99 9.90 -19.07
N ILE A 297 12.32 10.89 -18.47
CA ILE A 297 11.06 10.71 -17.75
C ILE A 297 9.96 11.44 -18.52
N HIS A 298 9.03 10.68 -19.08
CA HIS A 298 7.82 11.20 -19.70
C HIS A 298 6.70 11.19 -18.67
N PHE A 299 6.12 12.37 -18.41
CA PHE A 299 4.98 12.56 -17.53
C PHE A 299 3.94 13.45 -18.21
N PRO A 300 2.64 13.16 -18.07
CA PRO A 300 1.59 13.90 -18.75
C PRO A 300 1.33 15.26 -18.10
N SER A 301 1.22 16.32 -18.92
CA SER A 301 0.92 17.69 -18.45
C SER A 301 -0.52 17.88 -17.96
N SER A 302 -1.45 16.99 -18.27
CA SER A 302 -2.79 16.99 -17.69
C SER A 302 -3.45 15.63 -17.96
N GLU A 303 -4.18 15.08 -17.00
CA GLU A 303 -5.01 13.90 -17.20
C GLU A 303 -6.41 14.14 -16.63
N LYS A 304 -7.42 13.67 -17.36
CA LYS A 304 -8.80 13.57 -16.86
C LYS A 304 -9.04 12.30 -16.05
N SER A 305 -8.02 11.43 -15.99
CA SER A 305 -7.99 10.21 -15.20
C SER A 305 -7.69 10.54 -13.73
N THR A 306 -7.93 9.59 -12.84
CA THR A 306 -7.62 9.69 -11.40
C THR A 306 -6.14 9.39 -11.11
N PHE A 307 -5.44 8.85 -12.11
CA PHE A 307 -4.01 8.54 -12.06
C PHE A 307 -3.30 9.00 -13.33
N MET A 308 -1.98 9.08 -13.21
CA MET A 308 -1.07 9.42 -14.27
C MET A 308 -0.03 8.34 -14.49
N ASN A 309 0.35 8.18 -15.75
CA ASN A 309 1.33 7.19 -16.16
C ASN A 309 2.68 7.86 -16.41
N TYR A 310 3.66 7.51 -15.58
CA TYR A 310 5.03 7.97 -15.73
C TYR A 310 5.80 6.88 -16.46
N TYR A 311 6.44 7.27 -17.56
CA TYR A 311 7.22 6.36 -18.36
C TYR A 311 8.68 6.79 -18.35
N LEU A 312 9.55 5.86 -17.98
CA LEU A 312 10.97 6.10 -17.85
C LEU A 312 11.69 5.32 -18.94
N SER A 313 12.70 5.92 -19.57
CA SER A 313 13.54 5.24 -20.55
C SER A 313 15.01 5.61 -20.42
N GLY A 314 15.90 4.69 -20.79
CA GLY A 314 17.35 4.93 -20.76
C GLY A 314 18.16 3.64 -20.64
N THR A 315 19.35 3.74 -20.06
CA THR A 315 20.14 2.56 -19.67
C THR A 315 19.49 1.84 -18.48
N ALA A 316 19.79 0.56 -18.27
CA ALA A 316 19.27 -0.19 -17.13
C ALA A 316 19.57 0.51 -15.79
N LEU A 317 20.81 0.98 -15.60
CA LEU A 317 21.21 1.69 -14.39
C LEU A 317 20.45 3.01 -14.22
N SER A 318 20.34 3.80 -15.29
CA SER A 318 19.60 5.07 -15.28
C SER A 318 18.15 4.90 -14.90
N VAL A 319 17.46 3.92 -15.49
CA VAL A 319 16.04 3.65 -15.22
C VAL A 319 15.85 3.13 -13.80
N VAL A 320 16.69 2.21 -13.31
CA VAL A 320 16.62 1.72 -11.92
C VAL A 320 16.81 2.85 -10.92
N HIS A 321 17.78 3.74 -11.14
CA HIS A 321 18.00 4.90 -10.29
C HIS A 321 16.81 5.88 -10.33
N ALA A 322 16.23 6.13 -11.50
CA ALA A 322 15.08 7.01 -11.65
C ALA A 322 13.82 6.46 -10.98
N VAL A 323 13.52 5.16 -11.12
CA VAL A 323 12.42 4.52 -10.39
C VAL A 323 12.61 4.67 -8.89
N ARG A 324 13.83 4.42 -8.39
CA ARG A 324 14.14 4.57 -6.97
C ARG A 324 13.97 6.01 -6.49
N ALA A 325 14.44 6.99 -7.27
CA ALA A 325 14.30 8.41 -6.92
C ALA A 325 12.83 8.84 -6.87
N ILE A 326 11.99 8.36 -7.79
CA ILE A 326 10.53 8.63 -7.74
C ILE A 326 9.89 7.98 -6.50
N GLN A 327 10.29 6.75 -6.15
CA GLN A 327 9.83 6.11 -4.92
C GLN A 327 10.34 6.85 -3.65
N ASP A 328 11.51 7.47 -3.70
CA ASP A 328 12.08 8.24 -2.59
C ASP A 328 11.31 9.53 -2.29
N ILE A 329 10.74 10.16 -3.31
CA ILE A 329 9.91 11.36 -3.15
C ILE A 329 8.43 11.05 -2.90
N SER A 330 8.05 9.77 -2.80
CA SER A 330 6.67 9.35 -2.49
C SER A 330 6.20 9.88 -1.14
N PRO A 331 4.91 10.25 -1.02
CA PRO A 331 4.37 10.80 0.21
C PRO A 331 4.31 9.70 1.27
N VAL A 332 4.67 10.06 2.49
CA VAL A 332 4.48 9.25 3.67
C VAL A 332 3.85 10.11 4.75
N HIS A 333 2.92 9.54 5.51
CA HIS A 333 2.31 10.24 6.62
C HIS A 333 2.07 9.35 7.82
N ILE A 334 2.14 9.95 9.01
CA ILE A 334 1.86 9.31 10.29
C ILE A 334 0.67 10.02 10.93
N GLU A 335 -0.32 9.24 11.34
CA GLU A 335 -1.49 9.71 12.06
C GLU A 335 -1.51 9.13 13.47
N PHE A 336 -1.82 9.97 14.44
CA PHE A 336 -2.00 9.55 15.83
C PHE A 336 -2.89 10.55 16.57
N GLU A 337 -3.34 10.12 17.74
CA GLU A 337 -4.28 10.85 18.56
C GLU A 337 -3.58 11.28 19.85
N ALA A 338 -3.84 12.50 20.30
CA ALA A 338 -3.23 13.04 21.51
C ALA A 338 -4.24 13.84 22.34
N GLU A 339 -4.08 13.82 23.66
CA GLU A 339 -4.72 14.79 24.53
C GLU A 339 -3.94 16.11 24.50
N ASN A 340 -4.64 17.22 24.71
CA ASN A 340 -4.03 18.55 24.65
C ASN A 340 -2.85 18.73 25.62
N ASN A 341 -2.93 18.11 26.79
CA ASN A 341 -1.88 18.12 27.81
C ASN A 341 -0.63 17.27 27.44
N HIS A 342 -0.68 16.45 26.39
CA HIS A 342 0.46 15.68 25.89
C HIS A 342 1.32 16.49 24.89
N LEU A 343 0.84 17.65 24.41
CA LEU A 343 1.53 18.45 23.42
C LEU A 343 2.58 19.37 24.09
N VAL A 344 3.82 19.34 23.59
CA VAL A 344 4.96 20.12 24.14
C VAL A 344 4.75 21.63 24.00
N SER A 345 4.24 22.04 22.84
CA SER A 345 3.63 23.36 22.69
C SER A 345 2.15 23.15 22.87
N ALA A 346 1.59 23.62 23.99
CA ALA A 346 0.16 23.85 24.05
C ALA A 346 -0.12 24.88 22.97
N LEU A 347 -0.42 24.42 21.75
CA LEU A 347 -0.83 25.25 20.63
C LEU A 347 -1.91 26.17 21.19
N LEU A 348 -1.49 27.41 21.44
CA LEU A 348 -2.20 28.39 22.23
C LEU A 348 -3.44 28.78 21.47
N GLN A 349 -4.52 27.98 21.53
CA GLN A 349 -5.89 28.44 21.33
C GLN A 349 -6.79 27.70 22.31
N THR A 350 -7.01 28.37 23.44
CA THR A 350 -7.97 28.04 24.50
C THR A 350 -9.44 28.16 24.05
N SER A 351 -9.71 28.29 22.75
CA SER A 351 -11.07 28.40 22.20
C SER A 351 -11.37 27.27 21.22
N GLU A 352 -12.63 26.84 21.21
CA GLU A 352 -13.17 25.83 20.28
C GLU A 352 -12.96 26.22 18.80
N ASP A 353 -12.83 27.52 18.51
CA ASP A 353 -12.83 28.09 17.15
C ASP A 353 -11.53 27.89 16.37
N HIS A 354 -10.47 27.38 16.99
CA HIS A 354 -9.14 27.30 16.37
C HIS A 354 -8.44 25.95 16.56
N ARG A 355 -9.24 24.89 16.54
CA ARG A 355 -8.81 23.49 16.68
C ARG A 355 -8.37 22.83 15.38
N GLU A 356 -8.15 23.63 14.35
CA GLU A 356 -7.63 23.18 13.08
C GLU A 356 -6.37 23.96 12.75
N LEU A 357 -5.30 23.23 12.46
CA LEU A 357 -4.02 23.80 12.04
C LEU A 357 -3.56 23.06 10.80
N ASP A 358 -3.15 23.82 9.79
CA ASP A 358 -2.36 23.33 8.67
C ASP A 358 -1.08 24.17 8.59
N GLN A 359 0.05 23.57 8.90
CA GLN A 359 1.34 24.25 8.92
C GLN A 359 2.36 23.46 8.11
N PHE A 360 3.24 24.17 7.42
CA PHE A 360 4.44 23.59 6.82
C PHE A 360 5.66 24.06 7.61
N ASP A 361 6.36 23.11 8.22
CA ASP A 361 7.68 23.32 8.82
C ASP A 361 8.73 23.30 7.71
N ILE A 362 9.26 24.49 7.40
CA ILE A 362 10.25 24.68 6.33
C ILE A 362 11.61 24.06 6.71
N GLU A 363 11.98 24.09 7.99
CA GLU A 363 13.28 23.59 8.44
C GLU A 363 13.36 22.06 8.33
N ARG A 364 12.24 21.40 8.65
CA ARG A 364 12.13 19.93 8.61
C ARG A 364 11.52 19.41 7.31
N ALA A 365 10.95 20.28 6.47
CA ALA A 365 10.14 19.92 5.31
C ALA A 365 8.99 18.95 5.65
N VAL A 366 8.26 19.26 6.73
CA VAL A 366 7.14 18.45 7.25
C VAL A 366 5.86 19.27 7.21
N ILE A 367 4.78 18.67 6.72
CA ILE A 367 3.43 19.23 6.84
C ILE A 367 2.82 18.68 8.12
N ILE A 368 2.30 19.58 8.95
CA ILE A 368 1.64 19.27 10.22
C ILE A 368 0.18 19.67 10.08
N GLN A 369 -0.71 18.69 10.25
CA GLN A 369 -2.14 18.92 10.34
C GLN A 369 -2.62 18.53 11.73
N LEU A 370 -3.40 19.40 12.34
CA LEU A 370 -4.11 19.12 13.58
C LEU A 370 -5.59 19.33 13.32
N ARG A 371 -6.41 18.39 13.78
CA ARG A 371 -7.88 18.40 13.68
C ARG A 371 -8.49 17.93 15.00
N LYS A 372 -9.80 18.19 15.17
CA LYS A 372 -10.56 17.63 16.29
C LYS A 372 -10.57 16.09 16.23
N SER A 373 -10.24 15.46 17.36
CA SER A 373 -10.29 14.00 17.49
C SER A 373 -11.73 13.46 17.46
N VAL A 374 -11.93 12.35 16.74
CA VAL A 374 -13.18 11.58 16.80
C VAL A 374 -13.44 10.96 18.18
N TYR A 375 -12.39 10.79 19.00
CA TYR A 375 -12.49 10.24 20.37
C TYR A 375 -12.88 11.28 21.43
N GLU A 376 -13.05 12.55 21.06
CA GLU A 376 -13.52 13.59 21.98
C GLU A 376 -15.02 13.48 22.25
N GLY A 377 -15.79 13.08 21.25
CA GLY A 377 -17.24 13.17 21.29
C GLY A 377 -17.80 14.24 20.35
N GLY A 378 -19.08 14.12 20.00
CA GLY A 378 -19.81 15.16 19.28
C GLY A 378 -19.97 16.45 20.07
N PHE A 379 -19.84 16.38 21.40
CA PHE A 379 -19.80 17.52 22.31
C PHE A 379 -18.90 17.22 23.52
N ARG A 380 -18.37 18.28 24.12
CA ARG A 380 -17.41 18.24 25.23
C ARG A 380 -17.97 19.06 26.40
N LEU A 381 -17.73 18.61 27.62
CA LEU A 381 -18.02 19.38 28.82
C LEU A 381 -16.83 20.28 29.20
N GLU A 382 -17.08 21.36 29.93
CA GLU A 382 -16.04 22.36 30.27
C GLU A 382 -14.79 21.74 30.92
N LEU A 383 -14.99 20.74 31.78
CA LEU A 383 -13.92 20.05 32.53
C LEU A 383 -13.22 18.93 31.75
N GLU A 384 -13.68 18.59 30.55
CA GLU A 384 -13.06 17.53 29.74
C GLU A 384 -11.90 18.09 28.91
N GLU A 385 -10.78 17.36 28.93
CA GLU A 385 -9.60 17.66 28.11
C GLU A 385 -9.90 17.58 26.61
N MET A 386 -9.34 18.52 25.86
CA MET A 386 -9.44 18.54 24.39
C MET A 386 -8.59 17.43 23.79
N ARG A 387 -9.04 16.88 22.67
CA ARG A 387 -8.33 15.80 21.95
C ARG A 387 -8.12 16.15 20.49
N HIS A 388 -6.96 15.78 20.01
CA HIS A 388 -6.45 16.15 18.70
C HIS A 388 -6.11 14.92 17.90
N SER A 389 -6.50 14.92 16.63
CA SER A 389 -5.99 14.02 15.60
C SER A 389 -4.87 14.75 14.87
N LEU A 390 -3.67 14.20 14.92
CA LEU A 390 -2.48 14.77 14.30
C LEU A 390 -2.09 13.94 13.08
N THR A 391 -1.84 14.62 11.96
CA THR A 391 -1.28 14.02 10.75
C THR A 391 0.01 14.75 10.41
N LEU A 392 1.13 14.01 10.38
CA LEU A 392 2.43 14.51 9.96
C LEU A 392 2.76 13.92 8.60
N MET A 393 3.08 14.75 7.60
CA MET A 393 3.33 14.29 6.23
C MET A 393 4.67 14.79 5.70
N THR A 394 5.39 13.94 4.97
CA THR A 394 6.62 14.32 4.26
C THR A 394 6.90 13.36 3.11
N SER A 395 8.08 13.42 2.50
CA SER A 395 8.55 12.43 1.53
C SER A 395 9.23 11.24 2.20
N GLU A 396 9.18 10.10 1.52
CA GLU A 396 9.77 8.85 2.00
C GLU A 396 11.28 8.95 2.31
N GLU A 397 12.04 9.77 1.59
CA GLU A 397 13.46 10.06 1.87
C GLU A 397 13.67 10.93 3.12
N ASN A 398 12.67 11.72 3.50
CA ASN A 398 12.72 12.67 4.61
C ASN A 398 12.04 12.13 5.88
N ILE A 399 11.69 10.83 5.91
CA ILE A 399 10.94 10.19 7.00
C ILE A 399 11.55 10.42 8.39
N GLN A 400 12.88 10.50 8.48
CA GLN A 400 13.58 10.69 9.75
C GLN A 400 13.24 12.02 10.44
N ASN A 401 12.80 13.03 9.68
CA ASN A 401 12.36 14.31 10.23
C ASN A 401 10.92 14.31 10.76
N LEU A 402 10.16 13.21 10.60
CA LEU A 402 8.83 13.04 11.22
C LEU A 402 8.90 12.66 12.70
N TYR A 403 10.00 12.04 13.14
CA TYR A 403 10.23 11.63 14.53
C TYR A 403 10.97 12.73 15.30
#